data_AF-A0A4V3K897-F1
#
_entry.id   AF-A0A4V3K897-F1
#
_cell.length_a   1.000
_cell.length_b   1.000
_cell.length_c   1.000
_cell.angle_alpha   90.00
_cell.angle_beta   90.00
_cell.angle_gamma   90.00
#
_symmetry.space_group_name_H-M   'P 1'
#
loop_
_entity.id
_entity.type
_entity.pdbx_description
1 polymer ?
#
loop_
_entity_poly.entity_id
_entity_poly.type
_entity_poly.pdbx_seq_one_letter_code
_entity_poly.pdbx_strand_id
1 'polypeptide(L)'
;AANNAQLAWNIQSALVDGFIVFCIEGGSRLVELARERKLPFVALDLDSEEGSVAAIGIDNVAGASLAARHLTDLGHRRFAVLALPFADDRTGFVS
;
A
#
# COMPACT_ATOMS: atom_id res chain seq x y z
N ALA A 1 2.72 19.63 4.47
CA ALA A 1 3.64 20.50 3.70
C ALA A 1 5.12 20.07 3.82
N ALA A 2 5.62 19.72 5.00
CA ALA A 2 7.02 19.30 5.21
C ALA A 2 7.45 17.97 4.52
N ASN A 3 6.50 17.19 3.95
CA ASN A 3 6.79 15.85 3.42
C ASN A 3 7.17 15.84 1.92
N ASN A 4 6.57 16.70 1.07
CA ASN A 4 6.69 16.55 -0.39
C ASN A 4 8.05 16.95 -0.97
N ALA A 5 8.66 18.02 -0.46
CA ALA A 5 9.98 18.47 -0.92
C ALA A 5 11.06 17.45 -0.53
N GLN A 6 10.95 16.88 0.66
CA GLN A 6 11.88 15.85 1.14
C GLN A 6 11.75 14.56 0.32
N LEU A 7 10.52 14.12 0.01
CA LEU A 7 10.28 12.95 -0.86
C LEU A 7 10.90 13.15 -2.25
N ALA A 8 10.70 14.33 -2.85
CA ALA A 8 11.30 14.66 -4.14
C ALA A 8 12.84 14.64 -4.09
N TRP A 9 13.44 15.24 -3.06
CA TRP A 9 14.89 15.20 -2.87
C TRP A 9 15.41 13.76 -2.76
N ASN A 10 14.76 12.92 -1.96
CA ASN A 10 15.16 11.52 -1.77
C ASN A 10 15.18 10.75 -3.09
N ILE A 11 14.17 10.94 -3.96
CA ILE A 11 14.10 10.27 -5.26
C ILE A 11 15.12 10.85 -6.25
N GLN A 12 15.29 12.16 -6.30
CA GLN A 12 16.15 12.81 -7.29
C GLN A 12 17.65 12.63 -6.98
N SER A 13 18.03 12.67 -5.70
CA SER A 13 19.43 12.61 -5.27
C SER A 13 19.97 11.21 -4.99
N ALA A 14 19.11 10.18 -4.97
CA ALA A 14 19.54 8.81 -4.70
C ALA A 14 20.55 8.30 -5.75
N LEU A 15 21.64 7.72 -5.27
CA LEU A 15 22.67 7.07 -6.08
C LEU A 15 22.32 5.58 -6.24
N VAL A 16 21.33 5.31 -7.09
CA VAL A 16 20.79 3.97 -7.35
C VAL A 16 20.49 3.80 -8.83
N ASP A 17 20.44 2.55 -9.27
CA ASP A 17 20.05 2.19 -10.64
C ASP A 17 18.54 1.95 -10.79
N GLY A 18 17.79 1.92 -9.68
CA GLY A 18 16.35 1.72 -9.68
C GLY A 18 15.74 1.77 -8.29
N PHE A 19 14.41 1.73 -8.23
CA PHE A 19 13.66 1.87 -6.97
C PHE A 19 12.70 0.71 -6.71
N ILE A 20 12.53 0.39 -5.44
CA ILE A 20 11.36 -0.31 -4.93
C ILE A 20 10.52 0.74 -4.20
N VAL A 21 9.32 1.01 -4.69
CA VAL A 21 8.45 2.04 -4.14
C VAL A 21 7.38 1.36 -3.30
N PHE A 22 7.46 1.54 -1.98
CA PHE A 22 6.49 1.03 -1.01
C PHE A 22 5.88 2.22 -0.28
N CYS A 23 4.55 2.37 -0.29
CA CYS A 23 3.93 3.41 0.52
C CYS A 23 2.47 3.11 0.85
N ILE A 24 2.12 3.38 2.11
CA ILE A 24 0.76 3.24 2.64
C ILE A 24 -0.03 4.56 2.43
N GLU A 25 0.66 5.71 2.36
CA GLU A 25 0.04 7.03 2.18
C GLU A 25 0.91 7.92 1.29
N GLY A 26 0.34 8.55 0.25
CA GLY A 26 1.10 9.37 -0.70
C GLY A 26 1.87 8.58 -1.76
N GLY A 27 1.60 7.27 -1.89
CA GLY A 27 2.25 6.39 -2.85
C GLY A 27 2.14 6.82 -4.31
N SER A 28 1.02 7.44 -4.70
CA SER A 28 0.85 8.03 -6.04
C SER A 28 1.94 9.05 -6.35
N ARG A 29 2.29 9.92 -5.39
CA ARG A 29 3.33 10.94 -5.58
C ARG A 29 4.73 10.34 -5.69
N LEU A 30 5.02 9.28 -4.95
CA LEU A 30 6.30 8.57 -5.07
C LEU A 30 6.44 7.89 -6.43
N VAL A 31 5.36 7.31 -6.95
CA VAL A 31 5.31 6.73 -8.30
C VAL A 31 5.53 7.82 -9.36
N GLU A 32 4.88 8.98 -9.24
CA GLU A 32 5.11 10.13 -10.13
C GLU A 32 6.58 10.55 -10.13
N LEU A 33 7.16 10.78 -8.95
CA LEU A 33 8.57 11.19 -8.82
C LEU A 33 9.53 10.13 -9.40
N ALA A 34 9.27 8.85 -9.18
CA ALA A 34 10.07 7.76 -9.74
C ALA A 34 9.96 7.71 -11.28
N ARG A 35 8.78 7.93 -11.85
CA ARG A 35 8.59 8.08 -13.31
C ARG A 35 9.35 9.27 -13.88
N GLU A 36 9.25 10.44 -13.23
CA GLU A 36 9.96 11.66 -13.64
C GLU A 36 11.49 11.45 -13.61
N ARG A 37 11.99 10.67 -12.65
CA ARG A 37 13.42 10.33 -12.51
C ARG A 37 13.94 9.42 -13.63
N LYS A 38 13.05 8.72 -14.36
CA LYS A 38 13.34 7.82 -15.48
C LYS A 38 14.30 6.66 -15.14
N LEU A 39 14.36 6.24 -13.88
CA LEU A 39 15.01 5.00 -13.47
C LEU A 39 13.98 3.87 -13.39
N PRO A 40 14.36 2.61 -13.66
CA PRO A 40 13.50 1.45 -13.44
C PRO A 40 12.95 1.41 -12.01
N PHE A 41 11.67 1.07 -11.85
CA PHE A 41 11.09 0.87 -10.53
C PHE A 41 9.97 -0.16 -10.52
N VAL A 42 9.74 -0.73 -9.34
CA VAL A 42 8.62 -1.63 -9.04
C VAL A 42 7.85 -1.07 -7.85
N ALA A 43 6.53 -1.06 -7.95
CA ALA A 43 5.63 -0.64 -6.87
C ALA A 43 5.24 -1.85 -5.99
N LEU A 44 5.15 -1.64 -4.68
CA LEU A 44 4.68 -2.63 -3.72
C LEU A 44 3.40 -2.16 -3.04
N ASP A 45 2.38 -3.01 -3.05
CA ASP A 45 1.10 -2.80 -2.32
C ASP A 45 0.44 -1.43 -2.61
N LEU A 46 0.60 -0.97 -3.85
CA LEU A 46 0.01 0.26 -4.36
C LEU A 46 -1.09 -0.10 -5.35
N ASP A 47 -2.25 0.53 -5.20
CA ASP A 47 -3.28 0.51 -6.23
C ASP A 47 -2.70 1.23 -7.47
N SER A 48 -2.19 0.44 -8.40
CA SER A 48 -1.73 0.96 -9.68
C SER A 48 -2.95 1.12 -10.57
N GLU A 49 -3.28 2.37 -10.92
CA GLU A 49 -4.18 2.67 -12.03
C GLU A 49 -3.74 1.84 -13.26
N GLU A 50 -4.55 0.83 -13.58
CA GLU A 50 -4.62 0.09 -14.84
C GLU A 50 -3.25 -0.24 -15.49
N GLY A 51 -2.39 -0.98 -14.77
CA GLY A 51 -1.22 -1.65 -15.37
C GLY A 51 -0.11 -0.73 -15.89
N SER A 52 -0.15 0.56 -15.55
CA SER A 52 0.82 1.55 -16.02
C SER A 52 2.20 1.44 -15.35
N VAL A 53 2.36 0.61 -14.31
CA VAL A 53 3.59 0.34 -13.54
C VAL A 53 3.69 -1.16 -13.25
N ALA A 54 4.92 -1.71 -13.25
CA ALA A 54 5.16 -3.03 -12.67
C ALA A 54 4.90 -3.00 -11.15
N ALA A 55 3.90 -3.74 -10.69
CA ALA A 55 3.50 -3.77 -9.29
C ALA A 55 3.47 -5.19 -8.74
N ILE A 56 3.83 -5.33 -7.47
CA ILE A 56 3.70 -6.56 -6.70
C ILE A 56 2.78 -6.24 -5.50
N GLY A 57 1.70 -7.00 -5.36
CA GLY A 57 0.72 -6.79 -4.31
C GLY A 57 0.31 -8.10 -3.64
N ILE A 58 -0.43 -7.96 -2.54
CA ILE A 58 -1.05 -9.08 -1.84
C ILE A 58 -2.55 -9.00 -2.09
N ASP A 59 -3.18 -10.14 -2.37
CA ASP A 59 -4.64 -10.22 -2.35
C ASP A 59 -5.12 -10.22 -0.88
N ASN A 60 -5.19 -9.02 -0.31
CA ASN A 60 -5.60 -8.80 1.07
C ASN A 60 -7.07 -9.24 1.29
N VAL A 61 -7.91 -9.18 0.25
CA VAL A 61 -9.31 -9.62 0.32
C VAL A 61 -9.38 -11.14 0.45
N ALA A 62 -8.69 -11.88 -0.43
CA ALA A 62 -8.62 -13.32 -0.34
C ALA A 62 -7.96 -13.77 0.98
N GLY A 63 -6.88 -13.10 1.40
CA GLY A 63 -6.19 -13.36 2.66
C GLY A 63 -7.08 -13.18 3.88
N ALA A 64 -7.79 -12.05 3.98
CA ALA A 64 -8.75 -11.80 5.06
C ALA A 64 -9.89 -12.81 5.05
N SER A 65 -10.37 -13.19 3.86
CA SER A 65 -11.41 -14.22 3.70
C SER A 65 -10.95 -15.59 4.19
N LEU A 66 -9.69 -15.97 3.93
CA LEU A 66 -9.08 -17.20 4.45
C LEU A 66 -8.97 -17.18 5.98
N ALA A 67 -8.52 -16.07 6.56
CA ALA A 67 -8.42 -15.92 8.01
C ALA A 67 -9.80 -16.01 8.69
N ALA A 68 -10.82 -15.33 8.14
CA ALA A 68 -12.18 -15.40 8.65
C ALA A 68 -12.76 -16.82 8.56
N ARG A 69 -12.56 -17.51 7.42
CA ARG A 69 -12.97 -18.91 7.26
C ARG A 69 -12.35 -19.82 8.31
N HIS A 70 -11.05 -19.68 8.54
CA HIS A 70 -10.36 -20.48 9.55
C HIS A 70 -10.97 -20.31 10.95
N LEU A 71 -11.30 -19.08 11.35
CA LEU A 71 -11.97 -18.83 12.62
C LEU A 71 -13.37 -19.45 12.67
N THR A 72 -14.15 -19.37 11.59
CA THR A 72 -15.48 -19.98 11.54
C THR A 72 -15.44 -21.50 11.55
N ASP A 73 -14.44 -22.11 10.91
CA ASP A 73 -14.25 -23.57 10.89
C ASP A 73 -13.89 -24.11 12.28
N LEU A 74 -13.21 -23.31 13.10
CA LEU A 74 -12.99 -23.56 14.53
C LEU A 74 -14.24 -23.30 15.40
N GLY A 75 -15.34 -22.83 14.82
CA GLY A 75 -16.60 -22.55 15.51
C GLY A 75 -16.73 -21.14 16.07
N HIS A 76 -15.76 -20.24 15.85
CA HIS A 76 -15.88 -18.86 16.30
C HIS A 76 -16.95 -18.10 15.51
N ARG A 77 -17.81 -17.38 16.24
CA ARG A 77 -18.90 -16.55 15.66
C ARG A 77 -18.77 -15.06 15.97
N ARG A 78 -17.87 -14.71 16.89
CA ARG A 78 -17.68 -13.35 17.39
C ARG A 78 -16.18 -13.06 17.45
N PHE A 79 -15.68 -12.34 16.47
CA PHE A 79 -14.30 -11.86 16.41
C PHE A 79 -14.30 -10.42 15.87
N ALA A 80 -13.23 -9.70 16.15
CA ALA A 80 -13.06 -8.31 15.75
C ALA A 80 -11.89 -8.19 14.75
N VAL A 81 -11.96 -7.15 13.91
CA VAL A 81 -10.84 -6.73 13.06
C VAL A 81 -10.22 -5.50 13.69
N LEU A 82 -8.92 -5.55 13.96
CA LEU A 82 -8.12 -4.41 14.39
C LEU A 82 -7.23 -4.00 13.22
N ALA A 83 -7.28 -2.73 12.84
CA ALA A 83 -6.53 -2.17 11.72
C ALA A 83 -5.76 -0.91 12.14
N LEU A 84 -4.81 -0.50 11.30
CA LEU A 84 -4.23 0.83 11.38
C LEU A 84 -5.28 1.91 11.05
N PRO A 85 -5.06 3.18 11.44
CA PRO A 85 -5.99 4.25 11.13
C PRO A 85 -6.30 4.32 9.63
N PHE A 86 -7.59 4.36 9.31
CA PHE A 86 -8.06 4.71 7.97
C PHE A 86 -8.14 6.22 7.84
N ALA A 87 -8.20 6.73 6.62
CA ALA A 87 -8.33 8.18 6.35
C ALA A 87 -9.54 8.84 7.05
N ASP A 88 -10.51 8.04 7.50
CA ASP A 88 -11.75 8.49 8.14
C ASP A 88 -11.87 8.09 9.64
N ASP A 89 -10.82 7.56 10.27
CA ASP A 89 -10.76 7.16 11.70
C ASP A 89 -11.99 6.36 12.19
N ARG A 90 -12.64 5.60 11.30
CA ARG A 90 -13.90 4.92 11.64
C ARG A 90 -13.68 3.73 12.56
N THR A 91 -14.51 3.66 13.60
CA THR A 91 -14.66 2.49 14.47
C THR A 91 -16.14 2.12 14.58
N GLY A 92 -16.48 0.84 14.47
CA GLY A 92 -17.86 0.39 14.58
C GLY A 92 -18.04 -1.08 14.19
N PHE A 93 -19.30 -1.53 14.20
CA PHE A 93 -19.63 -2.85 13.68
C PHE A 93 -19.52 -2.86 12.16
N VAL A 94 -18.89 -3.92 11.63
CA VAL A 94 -18.93 -4.24 10.20
C VAL A 94 -20.23 -5.02 9.97
N SER A 95 -21.17 -4.43 9.23
CA SER A 95 -22.43 -5.05 8.83
C SER A 95 -22.31 -5.78 7.50
#